data_AF-G0EGT5-F1
#
_entry.id   AF-G0EGT5-F1
#
_cell.length_a   1.000
_cell.length_b   1.000
_cell.length_c   1.000
_cell.angle_alpha   90.00
_cell.angle_beta   90.00
_cell.angle_gamma   90.00
#
_symmetry.space_group_name_H-M   'P 1'
#
loop_
_entity.id
_entity.type
_entity.pdbx_description
1 polymer ?
#
loop_
_entity_poly.entity_id
_entity_poly.type
_entity_poly.pdbx_seq_one_letter_code
_entity_poly.pdbx_strand_id
1 'polypeptide(L)'
;MSRRVGLNRLFTVWALVRQRLACKKSSIAEKLKGIEGIETVEDALSGDGVRLKVATGFALAKLPRDVLEELRECDRIEVVYPDGRVVYVTRAWVERVLTVARASGNTG
;
A
#
# COMPACT_ATOMS: atom_id res chain seq x y z
N MET A 1 -24.38 -2.78 40.75
CA MET A 1 -24.57 -3.56 39.50
C MET A 1 -24.46 -2.63 38.31
N SER A 2 -23.28 -2.55 37.71
CA SER A 2 -22.94 -1.60 36.65
C SER A 2 -23.55 -2.01 35.31
N ARG A 3 -24.43 -1.17 34.76
CA ARG A 3 -24.79 -1.17 33.34
C ARG A 3 -23.80 -0.25 32.60
N ARG A 4 -23.00 -0.81 31.69
CA ARG A 4 -22.37 -0.07 30.58
C ARG A 4 -22.33 -0.97 29.35
N VAL A 5 -23.50 -1.11 28.72
CA VAL A 5 -23.58 -1.48 27.31
C VAL A 5 -23.61 -0.16 26.55
N GLY A 6 -22.65 0.10 25.66
CA GLY A 6 -22.77 1.26 24.77
C GLY A 6 -21.51 2.03 24.41
N LEU A 7 -20.38 1.36 24.15
CA LEU A 7 -19.21 2.05 23.59
C LEU A 7 -18.47 1.26 22.51
N ASN A 8 -19.20 0.48 21.70
CA ASN A 8 -18.56 -0.42 20.72
C ASN A 8 -19.16 -0.36 19.30
N ARG A 9 -19.88 0.72 18.94
CA ARG A 9 -20.50 0.85 17.60
C ARG A 9 -20.20 2.14 16.83
N LEU A 10 -19.50 3.12 17.43
CA LEU A 10 -19.14 4.36 16.75
C LEU A 10 -17.78 4.28 16.03
N PHE A 11 -16.87 3.40 16.46
CA PHE A 11 -15.58 3.21 15.78
C PHE A 11 -15.74 2.53 14.40
N THR A 12 -16.76 1.71 14.21
CA THR A 12 -16.91 0.89 12.99
C THR A 12 -17.43 1.69 11.79
N VAL A 13 -18.26 2.72 12.01
CA VAL A 13 -18.86 3.52 10.92
C VAL A 13 -17.86 4.52 10.34
N TRP A 14 -16.99 5.11 11.18
CA TRP A 14 -15.89 5.95 10.71
C TRP A 14 -14.82 5.15 9.95
N ALA A 15 -14.59 3.88 10.32
CA ALA A 15 -13.69 2.98 9.59
C ALA A 15 -14.22 2.61 8.18
N LEU A 16 -15.55 2.59 7.98
CA LEU A 16 -16.18 2.29 6.70
C LEU A 16 -16.23 3.49 5.74
N VAL A 17 -16.42 4.71 6.23
CA VAL A 17 -16.49 5.92 5.38
C VAL A 17 -15.11 6.36 4.89
N ARG A 18 -14.04 6.14 5.67
CA ARG A 18 -12.65 6.30 5.20
C ARG A 18 -12.27 5.30 4.10
N GLN A 19 -12.94 4.16 4.04
CA GLN A 19 -12.67 3.06 3.12
C GLN A 19 -13.00 3.37 1.65
N ARG A 20 -13.71 4.46 1.37
CA ARG A 20 -14.13 4.87 0.01
C ARG A 20 -13.32 6.01 -0.62
N LEU A 21 -12.55 6.75 0.19
CA LEU A 21 -11.66 7.83 -0.28
C LEU A 21 -10.18 7.48 -0.12
N ALA A 22 -9.89 6.46 0.70
CA ALA A 22 -8.55 5.97 0.84
C ALA A 22 -8.14 5.16 -0.39
N CYS A 23 -6.87 5.28 -0.81
CA CYS A 23 -6.22 4.37 -1.74
C CYS A 23 -6.75 2.93 -1.53
N LYS A 24 -6.94 2.11 -2.57
CA LYS A 24 -7.56 0.76 -2.50
C LYS A 24 -6.71 -0.27 -1.72
N LYS A 25 -6.42 0.03 -0.45
CA LYS A 25 -5.48 -0.66 0.43
C LYS A 25 -5.84 -2.12 0.58
N SER A 26 -7.12 -2.44 0.72
CA SER A 26 -7.57 -3.83 0.83
C SER A 26 -7.26 -4.62 -0.43
N SER A 27 -7.45 -4.04 -1.62
CA SER A 27 -7.14 -4.71 -2.89
C SER A 27 -5.64 -4.79 -3.13
N ILE A 28 -4.88 -3.73 -2.81
CA ILE A 28 -3.42 -3.72 -2.86
C ILE A 28 -2.85 -4.79 -1.91
N ALA A 29 -3.26 -4.81 -0.63
CA ALA A 29 -2.78 -5.78 0.35
C ALA A 29 -3.06 -7.24 -0.07
N GLU A 30 -4.21 -7.49 -0.69
CA GLU A 30 -4.57 -8.81 -1.21
C GLU A 30 -3.71 -9.22 -2.41
N LYS A 31 -3.43 -8.28 -3.32
CA LYS A 31 -2.56 -8.52 -4.48
C LYS A 31 -1.08 -8.64 -4.11
N LEU A 32 -0.67 -7.97 -3.04
CA LEU A 32 0.67 -8.03 -2.51
C LEU A 32 0.89 -9.32 -1.68
N LYS A 33 -0.17 -9.92 -1.13
CA LYS A 33 -0.09 -11.23 -0.48
C LYS A 33 0.29 -12.30 -1.51
N GLY A 34 1.50 -12.83 -1.36
CA GLY A 34 2.05 -13.85 -2.25
C GLY A 34 3.09 -13.33 -3.24
N ILE A 35 3.38 -12.04 -3.26
CA ILE A 35 4.55 -11.52 -3.96
C ILE A 35 5.79 -11.81 -3.14
N GLU A 36 6.78 -12.42 -3.78
CA GLU A 36 8.08 -12.69 -3.16
C GLU A 36 8.73 -11.39 -2.66
N GLY A 37 9.10 -11.40 -1.38
CA GLY A 37 9.75 -10.27 -0.73
C GLY A 37 8.82 -9.23 -0.12
N ILE A 38 7.51 -9.48 -0.01
CA ILE A 38 6.60 -8.66 0.80
C ILE A 38 6.19 -9.44 2.04
N GLU A 39 6.51 -8.89 3.20
CA GLU A 39 6.23 -9.54 4.48
C GLU A 39 4.90 -9.06 5.06
N THR A 40 4.62 -7.76 5.00
CA THR A 40 3.40 -7.19 5.60
C THR A 40 2.99 -5.91 4.88
N VAL A 41 1.68 -5.67 4.83
CA VAL A 41 1.08 -4.45 4.32
C VAL A 41 0.26 -3.82 5.46
N GLU A 42 0.57 -2.58 5.79
CA GLU A 42 -0.01 -1.83 6.89
C GLU A 42 -0.47 -0.44 6.40
N ASP A 43 -1.22 0.29 7.24
CA ASP A 43 -1.52 1.69 7.01
C ASP A 43 -0.28 2.57 7.25
N ALA A 44 -0.08 3.57 6.38
CA ALA A 44 0.94 4.60 6.63
C ALA A 44 0.60 5.38 7.92
N LEU A 45 1.63 5.74 8.69
CA LEU A 45 1.45 6.45 9.97
C LEU A 45 0.90 7.88 9.81
N SER A 46 0.97 8.46 8.62
CA SER A 46 0.52 9.82 8.33
C SER A 46 -0.40 9.84 7.11
N GLY A 47 -1.71 9.77 7.34
CA GLY A 47 -2.73 10.06 6.32
C GLY A 47 -2.97 8.96 5.29
N ASP A 48 -3.45 9.37 4.11
CA ASP A 48 -3.93 8.51 3.03
C ASP A 48 -2.78 7.83 2.26
N GLY A 49 -2.17 6.83 2.89
CA GLY A 49 -1.05 6.10 2.33
C GLY A 49 -0.98 4.65 2.80
N VAL A 50 -0.07 3.91 2.19
CA VAL A 50 0.20 2.50 2.49
C VAL A 50 1.64 2.32 2.96
N ARG A 51 1.85 1.42 3.92
CA ARG A 51 3.16 1.01 4.41
C ARG A 51 3.40 -0.45 4.04
N LEU A 52 4.52 -0.73 3.40
CA LEU A 52 4.92 -2.04 2.91
C LEU A 52 6.18 -2.47 3.65
N LYS A 53 6.09 -3.52 4.46
CA LYS A 53 7.27 -4.21 5.01
C LYS A 53 7.71 -5.25 4.00
N VAL A 54 8.96 -5.15 3.59
CA VAL A 54 9.52 -5.96 2.51
C VAL A 54 10.79 -6.65 2.96
N ALA A 55 11.14 -7.76 2.33
CA ALA A 55 12.38 -8.49 2.57
C ALA A 55 13.58 -7.76 1.95
N THR A 56 14.78 -8.15 2.39
CA THR A 56 16.04 -7.64 1.84
C THR A 56 16.10 -7.88 0.33
N GLY A 57 16.41 -6.84 -0.45
CA GLY A 57 16.51 -6.94 -1.91
C GLY A 57 15.19 -6.84 -2.67
N PHE A 58 14.07 -6.58 -1.98
CA PHE A 58 12.82 -6.26 -2.63
C PHE A 58 12.92 -4.93 -3.39
N ALA A 59 12.41 -4.94 -4.62
CA ALA A 59 12.33 -3.77 -5.46
C ALA A 59 10.88 -3.56 -5.90
N LEU A 60 10.32 -2.39 -5.58
CA LEU A 60 8.98 -2.00 -5.99
C LEU A 60 8.75 -2.11 -7.51
N ALA A 61 9.80 -1.92 -8.33
CA ALA A 61 9.70 -2.06 -9.78
C ALA A 61 9.40 -3.51 -10.24
N LYS A 62 9.56 -4.52 -9.38
CA LYS A 62 9.19 -5.91 -9.64
C LYS A 62 7.71 -6.20 -9.37
N LEU A 63 6.97 -5.24 -8.82
CA LEU A 63 5.54 -5.41 -8.59
C LEU A 63 4.79 -5.55 -9.92
N PRO A 64 3.71 -6.36 -9.95
CA PRO A 64 2.87 -6.45 -11.12
C PRO A 64 2.25 -5.09 -11.44
N ARG A 65 2.02 -4.84 -12.72
CA ARG A 65 1.53 -3.57 -13.23
C ARG A 65 0.22 -3.14 -12.57
N ASP A 66 -0.70 -4.07 -12.33
CA ASP A 66 -1.97 -3.79 -11.67
C ASP A 66 -1.79 -3.20 -10.28
N VAL A 67 -0.83 -3.73 -9.52
CA VAL A 67 -0.49 -3.19 -8.20
C VAL A 67 0.14 -1.81 -8.33
N LEU A 68 1.03 -1.60 -9.31
CA LEU A 68 1.64 -0.29 -9.54
C LEU A 68 0.58 0.77 -9.94
N GLU A 69 -0.41 0.42 -10.76
CA GLU A 69 -1.51 1.32 -11.13
C GLU A 69 -2.38 1.67 -9.90
N GLU A 70 -2.61 0.73 -8.98
CA GLU A 70 -3.31 1.01 -7.72
C GLU A 70 -2.47 1.83 -6.74
N LEU A 71 -1.17 1.56 -6.64
CA LEU A 71 -0.23 2.37 -5.85
C LEU A 71 -0.13 3.80 -6.39
N ARG A 72 -0.35 4.03 -7.68
CA ARG A 72 -0.43 5.39 -8.25
C ARG A 72 -1.57 6.22 -7.63
N GLU A 73 -2.63 5.56 -7.17
CA GLU A 73 -3.76 6.23 -6.51
C GLU A 73 -3.45 6.60 -5.04
N CYS A 74 -2.35 6.09 -4.47
CA CYS A 74 -1.88 6.47 -3.15
C CYS A 74 -1.04 7.75 -3.22
N ASP A 75 -1.32 8.74 -2.36
CA ASP A 75 -0.49 9.94 -2.21
C ASP A 75 0.89 9.64 -1.60
N ARG A 76 0.95 8.64 -0.71
CA ARG A 76 2.18 8.26 -0.02
C ARG A 76 2.31 6.74 0.12
N ILE A 77 3.49 6.23 -0.25
CA ILE A 77 3.85 4.83 -0.10
C ILE A 77 5.13 4.78 0.73
N GLU A 78 5.10 4.05 1.84
CA GLU A 78 6.24 3.87 2.73
C GLU A 78 6.74 2.44 2.60
N VAL A 79 7.98 2.24 2.14
CA VAL A 79 8.59 0.90 2.07
C VAL A 79 9.59 0.76 3.20
N VAL A 80 9.35 -0.20 4.08
CA VAL A 80 10.18 -0.50 5.25
C VAL A 80 10.98 -1.77 4.95
N TYR A 81 12.30 -1.61 4.92
CA TYR A 81 13.27 -2.70 4.77
C TYR A 81 13.61 -3.31 6.13
N PRO A 82 14.10 -4.56 6.18
CA PRO A 82 14.32 -5.26 7.45
C PRO A 82 15.49 -4.67 8.25
N ASP A 83 16.40 -3.93 7.60
CA ASP A 83 17.46 -3.17 8.26
C ASP A 83 16.97 -1.87 8.93
N GLY A 84 15.67 -1.57 8.85
CA GLY A 84 15.06 -0.38 9.43
C GLY A 84 15.01 0.83 8.49
N ARG A 85 15.63 0.78 7.30
CA ARG A 85 15.47 1.82 6.28
C ARG A 85 14.01 1.95 5.84
N VAL A 86 13.54 3.19 5.80
CA VAL A 86 12.22 3.54 5.25
C VAL A 86 12.43 4.37 3.98
N VAL A 87 11.93 3.88 2.86
CA VAL A 87 11.93 4.58 1.57
C VAL A 87 10.55 5.13 1.30
N TYR A 88 10.47 6.43 1.06
CA TYR A 88 9.23 7.09 0.68
C TYR A 88 9.10 7.10 -0.84
N VAL A 89 8.06 6.47 -1.32
CA VAL A 89 7.73 6.44 -2.73
C VAL A 89 6.55 7.35 -2.99
N THR A 90 6.77 8.28 -3.92
CA THR A 90 5.76 9.24 -4.36
C THR A 90 5.04 8.70 -5.59
N ARG A 91 3.84 9.20 -5.82
CA ARG A 91 3.08 8.96 -7.06
C ARG A 91 3.92 9.18 -8.32
N ALA A 92 4.69 10.27 -8.38
CA ALA A 92 5.53 10.59 -9.54
C ALA A 92 6.58 9.51 -9.84
N TRP A 93 7.12 8.87 -8.81
CA TRP A 93 8.04 7.74 -8.99
C TRP A 93 7.31 6.53 -9.60
N VAL A 94 6.12 6.20 -9.10
CA VAL A 94 5.29 5.09 -9.62
C VAL A 94 4.92 5.33 -11.09
N GLU A 95 4.55 6.56 -11.45
CA GLU A 95 4.25 6.95 -12.83
C GLU A 95 5.46 6.78 -13.77
N ARG A 96 6.68 7.06 -13.28
CA ARG A 96 7.91 6.81 -14.04
C ARG A 96 8.16 5.33 -14.24
N VAL A 97 7.98 4.51 -13.20
CA VAL A 97 8.14 3.04 -13.32
C VAL A 97 7.12 2.46 -14.29
N LEU A 98 5.85 2.88 -14.22
CA LEU A 98 4.81 2.48 -15.16
C LEU A 98 5.14 2.89 -16.59
N THR A 99 5.68 4.11 -16.78
CA THR A 99 6.12 4.59 -18.11
C THR A 99 7.25 3.74 -18.67
N VAL A 100 8.26 3.40 -17.85
CA VAL A 100 9.38 2.54 -18.26
C VAL A 100 8.90 1.11 -18.54
N ALA A 101 8.01 0.56 -17.72
CA ALA A 101 7.42 -0.76 -17.94
C ALA A 101 6.62 -0.84 -19.25
N ARG A 102 5.90 0.24 -19.61
CA ARG A 102 5.21 0.35 -20.91
C ARG A 102 6.20 0.39 -22.08
N ALA A 103 7.30 1.14 -21.94
CA ALA A 103 8.34 1.23 -22.96
C ALA A 103 9.10 -0.10 -23.14
N SER A 104 9.28 -0.86 -22.06
CA SER A 104 9.96 -2.16 -22.09
C SER A 104 9.09 -3.32 -22.59
N GLY A 105 7.76 -3.15 -22.64
CA GLY A 105 6.81 -4.15 -23.17
C GLY A 105 6.77 -4.25 -24.70
N ASN A 106 7.76 -3.70 -25.41
CA ASN A 106 7.88 -3.77 -26.86
C ASN A 106 9.27 -4.24 -27.28
N THR A 107 9.71 -5.42 -26.85
CA THR A 107 10.65 -6.27 -27.60
C THR A 107 10.61 -7.70 -27.04
N GLY A 108 10.13 -8.66 -27.82
CA GLY A 108 10.19 -10.09 -27.52
C GLY A 108 8.96 -10.85 -27.95
#